data_AF-A0A5S6QRI8-F1
#
_entry.id   AF-A0A5S6QRI8-F1
#
_cell.length_a   1.000
_cell.length_b   1.000
_cell.length_c   1.000
_cell.angle_alpha   90.00
_cell.angle_beta   90.00
_cell.angle_gamma   90.00
#
_symmetry.space_group_name_H-M   'P 1'
#
loop_
_entity.id
_entity.type
_entity.pdbx_description
1 polymer ?
#
loop_
_entity_poly.entity_id
_entity_poly.type
_entity_poly.pdbx_seq_one_letter_code
_entity_poly.pdbx_strand_id
1 'polypeptide(L)'
;MGESRVEKADRPIWYDVYAAFPPKYEPLYDRPPVPAPNFREIFYPEDFVRGHFFKEFGNIGRTNLFTDRGSSISERFVAKFFDLCSTRGKDCDYERVFTDTADALSSEGVVLTRLTDRRRQ
;
A
#
# COMPACT_ATOMS: atom_id res chain seq x y z
N MET A 1 -55.17 -10.00 5.73
CA MET A 1 -54.20 -11.08 6.00
C MET A 1 -53.98 -11.80 4.67
N GLY A 2 -53.07 -11.29 3.84
CA GLY A 2 -52.85 -11.81 2.49
C GLY A 2 -51.69 -12.79 2.52
N GLU A 3 -51.99 -14.08 2.39
CA GLU A 3 -51.03 -15.18 2.48
C GLU A 3 -50.11 -15.25 1.25
N SER A 4 -48.92 -15.79 1.49
CA SER A 4 -47.83 -16.03 0.54
C SER A 4 -48.29 -16.86 -0.67
N ARG A 5 -48.03 -16.35 -1.88
CA ARG A 5 -48.37 -16.97 -3.18
C ARG A 5 -47.47 -18.18 -3.58
N VAL A 6 -46.57 -18.62 -2.70
CA VAL A 6 -45.62 -19.72 -2.94
C VAL A 6 -45.84 -20.78 -1.87
N GLU A 7 -46.12 -22.02 -2.28
CA GLU A 7 -46.19 -23.15 -1.37
C GLU A 7 -44.81 -23.44 -0.77
N LYS A 8 -44.75 -23.93 0.48
CA LYS A 8 -43.46 -24.21 1.14
C LYS A 8 -42.57 -25.19 0.34
N ALA A 9 -43.17 -26.08 -0.45
CA ALA A 9 -42.48 -27.02 -1.33
C ALA A 9 -41.88 -26.34 -2.58
N ASP A 10 -42.44 -25.21 -3.01
CA ASP A 10 -42.06 -24.49 -4.24
C ASP A 10 -41.07 -23.35 -3.97
N ARG A 11 -40.52 -23.25 -2.76
CA ARG A 11 -39.52 -22.24 -2.45
C ARG A 11 -38.22 -22.53 -3.20
N PRO A 12 -37.49 -21.49 -3.67
CA PRO A 12 -36.20 -21.68 -4.31
C PRO A 12 -35.19 -22.38 -3.39
N ILE A 13 -34.32 -23.23 -3.97
CA ILE A 13 -33.29 -23.98 -3.23
C ILE A 13 -32.37 -23.06 -2.41
N TRP A 14 -32.12 -21.84 -2.90
CA TRP A 14 -31.26 -20.87 -2.21
C TRP A 14 -31.91 -20.25 -0.96
N TYR A 15 -33.23 -20.35 -0.80
CA TYR A 15 -33.97 -19.66 0.26
C TYR A 15 -33.49 -20.07 1.66
N ASP A 16 -33.27 -21.37 1.88
CA ASP A 16 -32.81 -21.88 3.19
C ASP A 16 -31.39 -21.42 3.51
N VAL A 17 -30.52 -21.36 2.48
CA VAL A 17 -29.15 -20.86 2.63
C VAL A 17 -29.16 -19.37 2.99
N TYR A 18 -29.99 -18.59 2.31
CA TYR A 18 -30.15 -17.16 2.58
C TYR A 18 -30.76 -16.89 3.96
N ALA A 19 -31.75 -17.68 4.37
CA ALA A 19 -32.39 -17.55 5.68
C ALA A 19 -31.45 -17.95 6.83
N ALA A 20 -30.60 -18.96 6.63
CA ALA A 20 -29.61 -19.40 7.62
C ALA A 20 -28.40 -18.46 7.69
N PHE A 21 -27.95 -17.93 6.54
CA PHE A 21 -26.76 -17.10 6.40
C PHE A 21 -27.09 -15.81 5.63
N PRO A 22 -27.88 -14.90 6.23
CA PRO A 22 -28.24 -13.67 5.56
C PRO A 22 -26.99 -12.79 5.34
N PRO A 23 -26.93 -12.04 4.22
CA PRO A 23 -25.84 -11.10 3.99
C PRO A 23 -25.83 -9.99 5.03
N LYS A 24 -24.66 -9.35 5.25
CA LYS A 24 -24.52 -8.24 6.19
C LYS A 24 -25.45 -7.07 5.87
N TYR A 25 -25.69 -6.81 4.58
CA TYR A 25 -26.61 -5.80 4.08
C TYR A 25 -27.63 -6.47 3.17
N GLU A 26 -28.91 -6.17 3.35
CA GLU A 26 -29.98 -6.70 2.51
C GLU A 26 -29.85 -6.13 1.08
N PRO A 27 -30.03 -6.95 0.03
CA PRO A 27 -29.93 -6.50 -1.36
C PRO A 27 -31.17 -5.69 -1.75
N LEU A 28 -31.24 -4.46 -1.23
CA LEU A 28 -32.24 -3.47 -1.60
C LEU A 28 -31.82 -2.73 -2.85
N TYR A 29 -32.80 -2.38 -3.68
CA TYR A 29 -32.56 -1.47 -4.79
C TYR A 29 -32.57 -0.03 -4.27
N ASP A 30 -31.39 0.59 -4.22
CA ASP A 30 -31.22 1.99 -3.83
C ASP A 30 -30.80 2.85 -5.03
N ARG A 31 -31.33 4.08 -5.09
CA ARG A 31 -30.86 5.09 -6.05
C ARG A 31 -29.41 5.47 -5.68
N PRO A 32 -28.47 5.50 -6.64
CA PRO A 32 -27.09 5.88 -6.33
C PRO A 32 -27.04 7.27 -5.67
N PRO A 33 -26.42 7.41 -4.48
CA PRO A 33 -26.29 8.70 -3.83
C PRO A 33 -25.40 9.62 -4.67
N VAL A 34 -25.61 10.93 -4.56
CA VAL A 34 -24.65 11.93 -5.06
C VAL A 34 -23.33 11.67 -4.32
N PRO A 35 -22.19 11.50 -5.02
CA PRO A 35 -20.95 11.10 -4.37
C PRO A 35 -20.51 12.19 -3.39
N ALA A 36 -20.57 11.88 -2.10
CA ALA A 36 -19.78 12.57 -1.09
C ALA A 36 -18.54 11.69 -0.86
N PRO A 37 -17.38 12.03 -1.46
CA PRO A 37 -16.17 11.26 -1.24
C PRO A 37 -15.68 11.56 0.18
N ASN A 38 -16.07 10.74 1.15
CA ASN A 38 -15.52 10.77 2.50
C ASN A 38 -14.29 9.85 2.64
N PHE A 39 -13.68 9.47 1.51
CA PHE A 39 -12.48 8.66 1.49
C PHE A 39 -11.28 9.49 1.94
N ARG A 40 -10.46 8.91 2.80
CA ARG A 40 -9.19 9.51 3.23
C ARG A 40 -8.07 8.96 2.36
N GLU A 41 -7.12 9.81 2.03
CA GLU A 41 -5.86 9.38 1.43
C GLU A 41 -5.10 8.49 2.41
N ILE A 42 -4.48 7.42 1.90
CA ILE A 42 -3.70 6.46 2.68
C ILE A 42 -2.24 6.80 2.47
N PHE A 43 -1.64 7.50 3.44
CA PHE A 43 -0.21 7.76 3.49
C PHE A 43 0.41 7.10 4.70
N TYR A 44 1.60 6.55 4.50
CA TYR A 44 2.40 5.97 5.57
C TYR A 44 3.63 6.84 5.86
N PRO A 45 4.21 6.77 7.07
CA PRO A 45 5.41 7.53 7.41
C PRO A 45 6.60 7.26 6.47
N GLU A 46 6.73 6.03 5.97
CA GLU A 46 7.76 5.65 5.00
C GLU A 46 7.60 6.33 3.64
N ASP A 47 6.39 6.77 3.26
CA ASP A 47 6.14 7.35 1.95
C ASP A 47 6.87 8.67 1.75
N PHE A 48 7.17 9.41 2.84
CA PHE A 48 7.99 10.61 2.78
C PHE A 48 9.45 10.28 2.38
N VAL A 49 10.02 9.25 2.99
CA VAL A 49 11.37 8.75 2.68
C VAL A 49 11.41 8.19 1.27
N ARG A 50 10.41 7.39 0.91
CA ARG A 50 10.27 6.76 -0.40
C ARG A 50 10.08 7.81 -1.51
N GLY A 51 9.29 8.85 -1.25
CA GLY A 51 9.11 9.99 -2.14
C GLY A 51 10.42 10.74 -2.38
N HIS A 52 11.21 10.98 -1.32
CA HIS A 52 12.54 11.59 -1.43
C HIS A 52 13.50 10.71 -2.25
N PHE A 53 13.54 9.40 -1.98
CA PHE A 53 14.33 8.43 -2.72
C PHE A 53 14.04 8.47 -4.23
N PHE A 54 12.77 8.42 -4.63
CA PHE A 54 12.40 8.44 -6.04
C PHE A 54 12.66 9.80 -6.70
N LYS A 55 12.59 10.90 -5.95
CA LYS A 55 12.96 12.23 -6.45
C LYS A 55 14.46 12.35 -6.73
N GLU A 56 15.29 11.73 -5.90
CA GLU A 56 16.76 11.83 -5.99
C GLU A 56 17.35 10.83 -6.98
N PHE A 57 16.93 9.56 -6.92
CA PHE A 57 17.54 8.45 -7.68
C PHE A 57 16.66 7.92 -8.81
N GLY A 58 15.37 8.24 -8.80
CA GLY A 58 14.40 7.70 -9.74
C GLY A 58 14.11 6.20 -9.54
N ASN A 59 13.57 5.56 -10.57
CA ASN A 59 13.34 4.13 -10.54
C ASN A 59 14.65 3.38 -10.79
N ILE A 60 15.06 2.54 -9.84
CA ILE A 60 16.27 1.73 -9.91
C ILE A 60 15.87 0.25 -9.89
N GLY A 61 16.29 -0.48 -10.92
CA GLY A 61 16.01 -1.90 -11.06
C GLY A 61 14.60 -2.21 -11.57
N ARG A 62 14.18 -3.47 -11.39
CA ARG A 62 12.86 -3.97 -11.77
C ARG A 62 12.23 -4.63 -10.56
N THR A 63 10.97 -4.30 -10.28
CA THR A 63 10.20 -4.94 -9.21
C THR A 63 9.36 -6.07 -9.81
N ASN A 64 9.48 -7.27 -9.25
CA ASN A 64 8.61 -8.38 -9.61
C ASN A 64 7.33 -8.31 -8.77
N LEU A 65 6.17 -8.10 -9.40
CA LEU A 65 4.88 -8.05 -8.73
C LEU A 65 4.17 -9.41 -8.66
N PHE A 66 4.73 -10.46 -9.28
CA PHE A 66 4.17 -11.81 -9.27
C PHE A 66 4.54 -12.61 -8.02
N THR A 67 5.52 -12.13 -7.25
CA THR A 67 6.00 -12.79 -6.03
C THR A 67 5.89 -11.85 -4.85
N ASP A 68 5.46 -12.36 -3.71
CA ASP A 68 5.55 -11.70 -2.40
C ASP A 68 7.00 -11.64 -1.88
N ARG A 69 7.89 -12.43 -2.49
CA ARG A 69 9.32 -12.49 -2.18
C ARG A 69 10.09 -11.44 -2.98
N GLY A 70 10.88 -10.65 -2.28
CA GLY A 70 11.82 -9.69 -2.86
C GLY A 70 11.46 -8.25 -2.50
N SER A 71 12.32 -7.62 -1.70
CA SER A 71 12.20 -6.20 -1.40
C SER A 71 12.77 -5.39 -2.56
N SER A 72 12.06 -4.34 -2.98
CA SER A 72 12.61 -3.36 -3.92
C SER A 72 13.82 -2.65 -3.29
N ILE A 73 14.64 -2.00 -4.12
CA ILE A 73 15.75 -1.19 -3.62
C ILE A 73 15.24 -0.05 -2.74
N SER A 74 14.13 0.58 -3.12
CA SER A 74 13.48 1.61 -2.30
C SER A 74 13.02 1.06 -0.95
N GLU A 75 12.54 -0.17 -0.88
CA GLU A 75 12.11 -0.81 0.37
C GLU A 75 13.31 -1.11 1.28
N ARG A 76 14.41 -1.63 0.72
CA ARG A 76 15.67 -1.81 1.46
C ARG A 76 16.20 -0.48 2.00
N PHE A 77 16.09 0.59 1.21
CA PHE A 77 16.50 1.94 1.63
C PHE A 77 15.67 2.42 2.82
N VAL A 78 14.34 2.31 2.73
CA VAL A 78 13.42 2.70 3.81
C VAL A 78 13.70 1.92 5.09
N ALA A 79 13.87 0.60 5.00
CA ALA A 79 14.18 -0.23 6.17
C ALA A 79 15.49 0.21 6.85
N LYS A 80 16.56 0.39 6.08
CA LYS A 80 17.86 0.86 6.60
C LYS A 80 17.79 2.27 7.19
N PHE A 81 17.02 3.16 6.57
CA PHE A 81 16.80 4.50 7.08
C PHE A 81 16.16 4.48 8.48
N PHE A 82 15.14 3.65 8.68
CA PHE A 82 14.51 3.50 10.00
C PHE A 82 15.40 2.79 11.02
N ASP A 83 16.19 1.79 10.61
CA ASP A 83 17.16 1.13 11.49
C ASP A 83 18.22 2.13 12.01
N LEU A 84 18.74 2.98 11.12
CA LEU A 84 19.70 4.03 11.47
C LEU A 84 19.06 5.11 12.36
N CYS A 85 17.83 5.53 12.06
CA CYS A 85 17.08 6.46 12.92
C CYS A 85 16.88 5.88 14.33
N SER A 86 16.48 4.61 14.42
CA SER A 86 16.22 3.93 15.70
C SER A 86 17.48 3.82 16.56
N THR A 87 18.63 3.61 15.91
CA THR A 87 19.93 3.53 16.58
C THR A 87 20.38 4.89 17.13
N ARG A 88 20.05 5.99 16.44
CA ARG A 88 20.45 7.36 16.83
C ARG A 88 19.50 8.03 17.83
N GLY A 89 18.26 7.56 17.93
CA GLY A 89 17.29 8.11 18.88
C GLY A 89 16.90 9.56 18.54
N LYS A 90 17.03 10.49 19.50
CA LYS A 90 16.57 11.89 19.35
C LYS A 90 17.39 12.76 18.39
N ASP A 91 18.63 12.37 18.07
CA ASP A 91 19.52 13.12 17.18
C ASP A 91 19.42 12.64 15.71
N CYS A 92 18.24 12.15 15.31
CA CYS A 92 17.96 11.71 13.95
C CYS A 92 17.72 12.91 13.00
N ASP A 93 18.81 13.55 12.55
CA ASP A 93 18.75 14.52 11.47
C ASP A 93 18.45 13.81 10.13
N TYR A 94 17.29 14.12 9.54
CA TYR A 94 16.76 13.47 8.35
C TYR A 94 17.76 13.44 7.19
N GLU A 95 18.36 14.60 6.87
CA GLU A 95 19.27 14.72 5.74
C GLU A 95 20.54 13.90 5.94
N ARG A 96 21.12 13.94 7.15
CA ARG A 96 22.30 13.14 7.49
C ARG A 96 22.00 11.66 7.44
N VAL A 97 20.88 11.21 8.02
CA VAL A 97 20.52 9.79 7.97
C VAL A 97 20.26 9.36 6.52
N PHE A 98 19.67 10.21 5.69
CA PHE A 98 19.45 9.91 4.28
C PHE A 98 20.76 9.71 3.52
N THR A 99 21.75 10.59 3.70
CA THR A 99 23.08 10.42 3.08
C THR A 99 23.79 9.18 3.60
N ASP A 100 23.76 8.96 4.91
CA ASP A 100 24.42 7.80 5.54
C ASP A 100 23.79 6.48 5.07
N THR A 101 22.46 6.48 4.85
CA THR A 101 21.74 5.33 4.30
C THR A 101 22.15 5.04 2.85
N ALA A 102 22.32 6.08 2.04
CA ALA A 102 22.79 5.93 0.67
C ALA A 102 24.23 5.39 0.61
N ASP A 103 25.10 5.86 1.49
CA ASP A 103 26.49 5.38 1.61
C ASP A 103 26.53 3.92 2.10
N ALA A 104 25.70 3.58 3.10
CA ALA A 104 25.58 2.22 3.61
C ALA A 104 25.12 1.24 2.51
N LEU A 105 24.08 1.59 1.75
CA LEU A 105 23.61 0.75 0.63
C LEU A 105 24.63 0.66 -0.51
N SER A 106 25.40 1.73 -0.75
CA SER A 106 26.49 1.71 -1.72
C SER A 106 27.60 0.75 -1.30
N SER A 107 27.91 0.69 0.01
CA SER A 107 28.87 -0.27 0.56
C SER A 107 28.39 -1.74 0.47
N GLU A 108 27.07 -1.96 0.48
CA GLU A 108 26.43 -3.26 0.23
C GLU A 108 26.41 -3.65 -1.27
N GLY A 109 26.97 -2.82 -2.15
CA GLY A 109 27.06 -3.07 -3.59
C GLY A 109 25.84 -2.62 -4.40
N VAL A 110 24.93 -1.83 -3.82
CA VAL A 110 23.80 -1.25 -4.56
C VAL A 110 24.25 0.02 -5.29
N VAL A 111 24.08 0.06 -6.61
CA VAL A 111 24.41 1.25 -7.41
C VAL A 111 23.27 2.27 -7.34
N LEU A 112 23.48 3.35 -6.60
CA LEU A 112 22.57 4.49 -6.53
C LEU A 112 23.12 5.63 -7.38
N THR A 113 22.47 5.92 -8.52
CA THR A 113 22.84 7.06 -9.39
C THR A 113 21.81 8.17 -9.23
N ARG A 114 22.26 9.39 -8.93
CA ARG A 114 21.38 10.55 -8.84
C ARG A 114 20.85 10.93 -10.21
N LEU A 115 19.59 11.39 -10.25
CA LEU A 115 18.96 11.85 -11.49
C LEU A 115 19.64 13.07 -12.08
N THR A 116 20.26 13.93 -11.26
CA THR A 116 21.05 15.07 -11.72
C THR A 116 22.22 14.65 -12.61
N ASP A 117 22.85 13.53 -12.26
CA ASP A 117 24.07 13.07 -12.93
C ASP A 117 23.72 12.35 -14.24
N ARG A 118 22.59 11.64 -14.27
CA ARG A 118 22.05 11.03 -15.49
C ARG A 118 21.66 12.05 -16.56
N ARG A 119 21.25 13.26 -16.18
CA ARG A 119 20.88 14.32 -17.14
C ARG A 119 22.09 15.01 -17.79
N ARG A 120 23.29 14.82 -17.25
CA ARG A 120 24.53 15.45 -17.73
C ARG A 120 25.35 14.56 -18.68
N GLN A 121 25.00 13.29 -18.80
CA GLN A 121 25.56 12.34 -19.77
C GLN A 121 24.70 12.32 -21.03
#